data_AF-I2CS22-F1
#
_entry.id   AF-I2CS22-F1
#
_cell.length_a   1.000
_cell.length_b   1.000
_cell.length_c   1.000
_cell.angle_alpha   90.00
_cell.angle_beta   90.00
_cell.angle_gamma   90.00
#
_symmetry.space_group_name_H-M   'P 1'
#
loop_
_entity.id
_entity.type
_entity.pdbx_description
1 polymer ?
#
loop_
_entity_poly.entity_id
_entity_poly.type
_entity_poly.pdbx_seq_one_letter_code
_entity_poly.pdbx_strand_id
1 'polypeptide(L)'
;WGGPQRDEERAASRTVSQALEASVQLAKLPKSVVEVFVLVLQTDGGEVGAAISCASLALAEAGIELFGLVASCEVVAFTPSEGKREWRVRVDPTAAEEGGEEG
;
A
#
# COMPACT_ATOMS: atom_id res chain seq x y z
N TRP A 1 2.58 -25.08 2.46
CA TRP A 1 2.34 -23.62 2.50
C TRP A 1 2.51 -23.19 3.95
N GLY A 2 3.64 -22.59 4.30
CA GLY A 2 4.02 -22.36 5.70
C GLY A 2 5.52 -22.10 5.87
N GLY A 3 6.13 -21.39 4.91
CA GLY A 3 7.47 -20.87 5.09
C GLY A 3 7.45 -19.69 6.07
N PRO A 4 8.58 -19.35 6.70
CA PRO A 4 8.68 -18.18 7.55
C PRO A 4 8.29 -16.93 6.75
N GLN A 5 7.30 -16.19 7.25
CA GLN A 5 6.87 -14.94 6.65
C GLN A 5 7.99 -13.91 6.86
N ARG A 6 8.41 -13.25 5.78
CA ARG A 6 9.48 -12.25 5.86
C ARG A 6 9.01 -11.05 6.67
N ASP A 7 9.91 -10.38 7.39
CA ASP A 7 9.55 -9.23 8.23
C ASP A 7 8.91 -8.10 7.41
N GLU A 8 9.34 -7.93 6.16
CA GLU A 8 8.77 -7.00 5.17
C GLU A 8 7.30 -7.33 4.85
N GLU A 9 6.99 -8.59 4.53
CA GLU A 9 5.60 -9.05 4.30
C GLU A 9 4.73 -8.84 5.54
N ARG A 10 5.30 -9.07 6.73
CA ARG A 10 4.59 -8.86 7.99
C ARG A 10 4.31 -7.38 8.24
N ALA A 11 5.24 -6.49 7.88
CA ALA A 11 5.04 -5.05 7.96
C ALA A 11 3.98 -4.60 6.94
N ALA A 12 4.08 -5.02 5.68
CA ALA A 12 3.10 -4.72 4.64
C ALA A 12 1.70 -5.18 5.02
N SER A 13 1.54 -6.40 5.53
CA SER A 13 0.26 -6.93 5.99
C SER A 13 -0.36 -6.08 7.09
N ARG A 14 0.44 -5.61 8.07
CA ARG A 14 -0.04 -4.70 9.11
C ARG A 14 -0.47 -3.35 8.54
N THR A 15 0.30 -2.78 7.61
CA THR A 15 -0.03 -1.52 6.96
C THR A 15 -1.34 -1.63 6.18
N VAL A 16 -1.50 -2.69 5.38
CA VAL A 16 -2.72 -2.93 4.60
C VAL A 16 -3.92 -3.15 5.52
N SER A 17 -3.79 -3.96 6.58
CA SER A 17 -4.90 -4.18 7.50
C SER A 17 -5.33 -2.91 8.21
N GLN A 18 -4.38 -2.09 8.67
CA GLN A 18 -4.67 -0.81 9.33
C GLN A 18 -5.34 0.19 8.39
N ALA A 19 -4.88 0.28 7.13
CA ALA A 19 -5.48 1.15 6.14
C ALA A 19 -6.95 0.77 5.83
N LEU A 20 -7.23 -0.54 5.71
CA LEU A 20 -8.57 -1.03 5.42
C LEU A 20 -9.50 -0.93 6.64
N GLU A 21 -8.99 -1.15 7.86
CA GLU A 21 -9.76 -1.07 9.10
C GLU A 21 -10.44 0.30 9.27
N ALA A 22 -9.77 1.38 8.87
CA ALA A 22 -10.33 2.74 8.89
C ALA A 22 -11.50 2.94 7.92
N SER A 23 -11.58 2.12 6.86
CA SER A 23 -12.61 2.24 5.82
C SER A 23 -13.77 1.27 5.98
N VAL A 24 -13.61 0.16 6.69
CA VAL A 24 -14.64 -0.88 6.82
C VAL A 24 -15.59 -0.57 7.98
N GLN A 25 -16.90 -0.72 7.76
CA GLN A 25 -17.90 -0.57 8.81
C GLN A 25 -17.98 -1.82 9.69
N LEU A 26 -16.98 -2.04 10.54
CA LEU A 26 -16.88 -3.22 11.43
C LEU A 26 -18.11 -3.42 12.33
N ALA A 27 -18.81 -2.35 12.69
CA ALA A 27 -20.04 -2.41 13.49
C ALA A 27 -21.17 -3.22 12.83
N LYS A 28 -21.21 -3.29 11.49
CA LYS A 28 -22.18 -4.08 10.74
C LYS A 28 -21.80 -5.56 10.61
N LEU A 29 -20.58 -5.93 11.02
CA LEU A 29 -19.98 -7.26 10.86
C LEU A 29 -19.58 -7.92 12.20
N PRO A 30 -20.44 -7.94 13.24
CA PRO A 30 -20.05 -8.34 14.60
C PRO A 30 -19.70 -9.83 14.77
N LYS A 31 -20.01 -10.68 13.77
CA LYS A 31 -19.72 -12.13 13.78
C LYS A 31 -19.03 -12.59 12.50
N SER A 32 -18.52 -11.66 11.70
CA SER A 32 -17.86 -11.96 10.44
C SER A 32 -16.36 -11.77 10.57
N VAL A 33 -15.60 -12.61 9.89
CA VAL A 33 -14.16 -12.44 9.71
C VAL A 33 -13.93 -12.10 8.25
N VAL A 34 -13.24 -10.99 8.01
CA VAL A 34 -12.84 -10.56 6.67
C VAL A 34 -11.36 -10.86 6.52
N GLU A 35 -11.04 -11.82 5.67
CA GLU A 35 -9.66 -12.12 5.29
C GLU A 35 -9.38 -11.59 3.90
N VAL A 36 -8.32 -10.80 3.78
CA VAL A 36 -7.83 -10.26 2.51
C VAL A 36 -6.53 -10.95 2.17
N PHE A 37 -6.48 -11.59 1.00
CA PHE A 37 -5.27 -12.20 0.47
C PHE A 37 -4.79 -11.43 -0.75
N VAL A 38 -3.55 -10.94 -0.69
CA VAL A 38 -2.92 -10.21 -1.78
C VAL A 38 -1.81 -11.09 -2.36
N LEU A 39 -1.88 -11.37 -3.65
CA LEU A 39 -0.85 -12.07 -4.39
C LEU A 39 -0.18 -11.11 -5.37
N VAL A 40 1.05 -10.73 -5.06
CA VAL A 40 1.89 -9.93 -5.96
C VAL A 40 2.57 -10.87 -6.95
N LEU A 41 2.17 -10.80 -8.23
CA LEU A 41 2.80 -11.57 -9.30
C LEU A 41 4.11 -10.93 -9.77
N GLN A 42 4.14 -9.59 -9.75
CA GLN A 42 5.27 -8.75 -10.09
C GLN A 42 5.16 -7.46 -9.29
N THR A 43 6.28 -6.96 -8.79
CA THR A 43 6.41 -5.60 -8.24
C THR A 43 7.58 -4.91 -8.92
N ASP A 44 7.46 -3.59 -9.10
CA ASP A 44 8.52 -2.69 -9.53
C ASP A 44 8.50 -1.41 -8.68
N GLY A 45 8.28 -1.56 -7.37
CA GLY A 45 8.04 -0.47 -6.42
C GLY A 45 6.54 -0.25 -6.17
N GLY A 46 6.18 0.35 -5.03
CA GLY A 46 4.79 0.71 -4.76
C GLY A 46 3.86 -0.43 -4.36
N GLU A 47 4.33 -1.66 -4.12
CA GLU A 47 3.43 -2.83 -4.00
C GLU A 47 2.43 -2.72 -2.85
N VAL A 48 2.80 -2.08 -1.74
CA VAL A 48 1.90 -1.91 -0.59
C VAL A 48 0.78 -0.93 -0.94
N GLY A 49 1.13 0.15 -1.67
CA GLY A 49 0.17 1.14 -2.14
C GLY A 49 -0.83 0.55 -3.16
N ALA A 50 -0.33 -0.26 -4.09
CA ALA A 50 -1.17 -0.98 -5.03
C ALA A 50 -2.09 -1.99 -4.31
N ALA A 51 -1.54 -2.74 -3.35
CA ALA A 51 -2.28 -3.74 -2.58
C ALA A 51 -3.48 -3.16 -1.81
N ILE A 52 -3.31 -2.01 -1.14
CA ILE A 52 -4.39 -1.34 -0.40
C ILE A 52 -5.53 -0.93 -1.34
N SER A 53 -5.18 -0.31 -2.47
CA SER A 53 -6.17 0.16 -3.45
C SER A 53 -6.95 -1.01 -4.06
N CYS A 54 -6.26 -2.09 -4.44
CA CYS A 54 -6.88 -3.31 -4.94
C CYS A 54 -7.75 -4.00 -3.89
N ALA A 55 -7.29 -4.08 -2.64
CA ALA A 55 -8.05 -4.67 -1.55
C ALA A 55 -9.34 -3.88 -1.27
N SER A 56 -9.27 -2.54 -1.24
CA SER A 56 -10.46 -1.71 -1.05
C SER A 56 -11.51 -1.95 -2.13
N LEU A 57 -11.08 -2.03 -3.39
CA LEU A 57 -11.98 -2.34 -4.50
C LEU A 57 -12.58 -3.74 -4.36
N ALA A 58 -11.77 -4.74 -3.98
CA ALA A 58 -12.24 -6.11 -3.76
C ALA A 58 -13.28 -6.20 -2.64
N LEU A 59 -13.10 -5.45 -1.54
CA LEU A 59 -14.08 -5.38 -0.45
C LEU A 59 -15.40 -4.73 -0.91
N ALA A 60 -15.31 -3.65 -1.69
CA ALA A 60 -16.48 -2.99 -2.24
C ALA A 60 -17.28 -3.91 -3.19
N GLU A 61 -16.57 -4.62 -4.08
CA GLU A 61 -17.17 -5.59 -4.99
C GLU A 61 -17.79 -6.79 -4.26
N ALA A 62 -17.17 -7.24 -3.16
CA ALA A 62 -17.72 -8.28 -2.30
C ALA A 62 -19.00 -7.85 -1.54
N GLY A 63 -19.44 -6.58 -1.70
CA GLY A 63 -20.61 -6.05 -1.00
C GLY A 63 -20.36 -5.79 0.47
N ILE A 64 -19.10 -5.62 0.89
CA ILE A 64 -18.76 -5.23 2.25
C ILE A 64 -19.05 -3.74 2.41
N GLU A 65 -19.75 -3.40 3.49
CA GLU A 65 -20.11 -2.02 3.81
C GLU A 65 -18.86 -1.22 4.19
N LEU A 66 -18.47 -0.29 3.31
CA LEU A 66 -17.34 0.63 3.50
C LEU A 66 -17.84 2.05 3.75
N PHE A 67 -17.10 2.84 4.51
CA PHE A 67 -17.29 4.30 4.59
C PHE A 67 -16.87 4.99 3.29
N GLY A 68 -15.89 4.41 2.57
CA GLY A 68 -15.39 4.89 1.30
C GLY A 68 -14.29 3.98 0.77
N LEU A 69 -13.91 4.19 -0.49
CA LEU A 69 -12.76 3.52 -1.09
C LEU A 69 -11.46 4.13 -0.55
N VAL A 70 -10.44 3.29 -0.39
CA VAL A 70 -9.10 3.68 0.03
C VAL A 70 -8.18 3.61 -1.18
N ALA A 71 -7.39 4.66 -1.37
CA ALA A 71 -6.33 4.71 -2.36
C ALA A 71 -5.02 5.11 -1.67
N SER A 72 -3.91 4.64 -2.20
CA SER A 72 -2.57 4.95 -1.70
C SER A 72 -1.59 5.09 -2.86
N CYS A 73 -0.59 5.93 -2.64
CA CYS A 73 0.53 6.14 -3.54
C CYS A 73 1.79 6.32 -2.70
N GLU A 74 2.93 5.99 -3.29
CA GLU A 74 4.24 6.23 -2.68
C GLU A 74 4.84 7.52 -3.22
N VAL A 75 5.64 8.19 -2.39
CA VAL A 75 6.22 9.49 -2.71
C VAL A 75 7.64 9.52 -2.18
N VAL A 76 8.60 9.85 -3.05
CA VAL A 76 9.99 10.07 -2.66
C VAL A 76 10.34 11.55 -2.83
N ALA A 77 10.92 12.13 -1.78
CA ALA A 77 11.44 13.49 -1.79
C ALA A 77 12.96 13.43 -1.69
N PHE A 78 13.64 14.13 -2.60
CA PHE A 78 15.10 14.19 -2.60
C PHE A 78 15.58 15.63 -2.72
N THR A 79 16.72 15.88 -2.10
CA THR A 79 17.45 17.14 -2.18
C THR A 79 18.59 16.97 -3.18
N PRO A 80 18.67 17.80 -4.23
CA PRO A 80 19.81 17.74 -5.15
C PRO A 80 21.12 18.09 -4.42
N SER A 81 22.21 17.43 -4.82
CA SER A 81 23.54 17.70 -4.29
C SER A 81 24.04 19.07 -4.74
N GLU A 82 24.65 19.79 -3.79
CA GLU A 82 25.43 21.02 -3.92
C GLU A 82 24.73 22.25 -4.56
N GLY A 83 24.09 23.05 -3.70
CA GLY A 83 23.96 24.51 -3.90
C GLY A 83 22.55 25.06 -4.20
N LYS A 84 21.57 24.22 -4.56
CA LYS A 84 20.17 24.64 -4.75
C LYS A 84 19.27 24.09 -3.65
N ARG A 85 18.59 24.98 -2.91
CA ARG A 85 17.56 24.64 -1.90
C ARG A 85 16.21 24.29 -2.53
N GLU A 86 16.19 23.43 -3.55
CA GLU A 86 14.97 23.06 -4.25
C GLU A 86 14.62 21.61 -3.95
N TRP A 87 13.49 21.40 -3.26
CA TRP A 87 12.96 20.06 -2.99
C TRP A 87 12.33 19.49 -4.26
N ARG A 88 12.77 18.32 -4.71
CA ARG A 88 12.11 17.59 -5.79
C ARG A 88 11.35 16.40 -5.22
N VAL A 89 10.12 16.23 -5.68
CA VAL A 89 9.22 15.16 -5.26
C VAL A 89 8.84 14.34 -6.49
N ARG A 90 8.98 13.02 -6.40
CA ARG A 90 8.44 12.07 -7.37
C ARG A 90 7.28 11.32 -6.71
N VAL A 91 6.18 11.20 -7.44
CA VAL A 91 4.97 10.48 -7.02
C VAL A 91 4.94 9.18 -7.80
N ASP A 92 4.62 8.09 -7.12
CA ASP A 92 4.62 6.72 -7.65
C ASP A 92 5.98 6.34 -8.27
N PRO A 93 7.09 6.46 -7.52
CA PRO A 93 8.40 6.06 -8.01
C PRO A 93 8.42 4.55 -8.21
N THR A 94 9.03 4.11 -9.30
CA THR A 94 9.44 2.72 -9.46
C THR A 94 10.64 2.41 -8.56
N ALA A 95 10.91 1.12 -8.32
CA ALA A 95 12.05 0.67 -7.51
C ALA A 95 13.39 1.22 -8.02
N ALA A 96 13.52 1.46 -9.33
CA ALA A 96 14.69 2.09 -9.93
C ALA A 96 14.77 3.61 -9.63
N GLU A 97 13.64 4.29 -9.50
CA GLU A 97 13.55 5.74 -9.28
C GLU A 97 13.64 6.15 -7.81
N GLU A 98 13.48 5.19 -6.89
CA GLU A 98 13.75 5.34 -5.45
C GLU A 98 15.24 5.54 -5.16
N GLY A 99 16.10 4.86 -5.96
CA GLY A 99 17.53 5.13 -5.98
C GLY A 99 17.76 6.49 -6.62
N GLY A 100 18.38 7.41 -5.90
CA GLY A 100 18.68 8.77 -6.39
C GLY A 100 19.71 8.83 -7.53
N GLU A 101 19.61 7.97 -8.54
CA GLU A 101 20.35 8.12 -9.78
C GLU A 101 19.71 9.24 -10.61
N GLU A 102 20.34 10.41 -10.52
CA GLU A 102 20.26 11.41 -11.58
C GLU A 102 20.97 10.82 -12.80
N GLY A 103 20.21 10.56 -13.88
CA GLY A 103 20.79 10.49 -15.22
C GLY A 103 21.30 11.86 -15.67
#